data_AF-A0A0K8JAW2-F1
#
_entry.id   AF-A0A0K8JAW2-F1
#
_cell.length_a   1.000
_cell.length_b   1.000
_cell.length_c   1.000
_cell.angle_alpha   90.00
_cell.angle_beta   90.00
_cell.angle_gamma   90.00
#
_symmetry.space_group_name_H-M   'P 1'
#
loop_
_entity.id
_entity.type
_entity.pdbx_description
1 polymer ?
#
loop_
_entity_poly.entity_id
_entity_poly.type
_entity_poly.pdbx_seq_one_letter_code
_entity_poly.pdbx_strand_id
1 'polypeptide(L)'
;MARYDYVEKAVKITRREFIAAAGVATALLWSGAYAATDLIQDRTKYIRMRTQGLYRDDVKAKVRQSHNNAALKDMYDRFAGKPLGPLAEELFHTAYIDRTKLG
;
A
#
# COMPACT_ATOMS: atom_id res chain seq x y z
N MET A 1 -13.17 40.65 -56.74
CA MET A 1 -14.07 39.97 -55.76
C MET A 1 -13.65 38.52 -55.69
N ALA A 2 -13.24 38.02 -54.52
CA ALA A 2 -12.87 36.61 -54.36
C ALA A 2 -14.14 35.74 -54.35
N ARG A 3 -14.17 34.70 -55.19
CA ARG A 3 -15.29 33.76 -55.32
C ARG A 3 -15.07 32.63 -54.31
N TYR A 4 -15.87 32.59 -53.26
CA TYR A 4 -15.86 31.48 -52.30
C TYR A 4 -16.67 30.31 -52.87
N ASP A 5 -16.05 29.14 -52.91
CA ASP A 5 -16.70 27.87 -53.26
C ASP A 5 -16.99 27.12 -51.95
N TYR A 6 -18.27 27.05 -51.57
CA TYR A 6 -18.68 26.45 -50.30
C TYR A 6 -19.01 24.96 -50.53
N VAL A 7 -18.19 24.09 -49.94
CA VAL A 7 -18.46 22.64 -49.91
C VAL A 7 -19.15 22.32 -48.59
N GLU A 8 -20.37 21.79 -48.63
CA GLU A 8 -21.06 21.36 -47.42
C GLU A 8 -20.27 20.25 -46.71
N LYS A 9 -20.26 20.29 -45.37
CA LYS A 9 -19.63 19.23 -44.58
C LYS A 9 -20.44 17.95 -44.72
N ALA A 10 -19.78 16.88 -45.18
CA ALA A 10 -20.38 15.55 -45.35
C ALA A 10 -20.89 14.90 -44.04
N VAL A 11 -20.55 15.46 -42.88
CA VAL A 11 -20.82 14.88 -41.56
C VAL A 11 -21.78 15.78 -40.78
N LYS A 12 -23.00 15.27 -40.53
CA LYS A 12 -24.04 15.94 -39.74
C LYS A 12 -24.04 15.37 -38.31
N ILE A 13 -23.37 16.04 -37.39
CA ILE A 13 -23.33 15.68 -35.96
C ILE A 13 -24.14 16.70 -35.17
N THR A 14 -25.06 16.23 -34.33
CA THR A 14 -25.81 17.10 -33.41
C THR A 14 -24.95 17.53 -32.22
N ARG A 15 -25.32 18.64 -31.57
CA ARG A 15 -24.61 19.13 -30.38
C ARG A 15 -24.54 18.07 -29.26
N ARG A 16 -25.59 17.26 -29.10
CA ARG A 16 -25.66 16.20 -28.08
C ARG A 16 -24.70 15.06 -28.39
N GLU A 17 -24.64 14.61 -29.64
CA GLU A 17 -23.71 13.57 -30.09
C GLU A 17 -22.25 14.04 -29.98
N PHE A 18 -21.98 15.30 -30.32
CA PHE A 18 -20.65 15.89 -30.14
C PHE A 18 -20.22 15.90 -28.67
N ILE A 19 -21.09 16.37 -27.77
CA ILE A 19 -20.80 16.41 -26.32
C ILE A 19 -20.59 14.98 -25.79
N ALA A 20 -21.43 14.02 -26.21
CA ALA A 20 -21.29 12.62 -25.80
C ALA A 20 -19.95 12.01 -26.27
N ALA A 21 -19.60 12.20 -27.55
CA ALA A 21 -18.34 11.71 -28.11
C ALA A 21 -17.12 12.34 -27.43
N ALA A 22 -17.16 13.66 -27.19
CA ALA A 22 -16.11 14.37 -26.47
C ALA A 22 -15.96 13.86 -25.02
N GLY A 23 -17.08 13.59 -24.34
CA GLY A 23 -17.09 13.02 -22.99
C GLY A 23 -16.44 11.64 -22.94
N VAL A 24 -16.81 10.73 -23.85
CA VAL A 24 -16.22 9.38 -23.94
C VAL A 24 -14.73 9.45 -24.27
N ALA A 25 -14.33 10.28 -25.24
CA ALA A 25 -12.92 10.47 -25.57
C ALA A 25 -12.12 10.98 -24.37
N THR A 26 -12.66 11.94 -23.62
CA THR A 26 -12.02 12.48 -22.42
C THR A 26 -11.89 11.42 -21.33
N ALA A 27 -12.93 10.62 -21.11
CA ALA A 27 -12.91 9.53 -20.13
C ALA A 27 -11.84 8.49 -20.46
N LEU A 28 -11.76 8.05 -21.73
CA LEU A 28 -10.74 7.10 -22.18
C LEU A 28 -9.33 7.66 -22.01
N LEU A 29 -9.11 8.92 -22.40
CA LEU A 29 -7.82 9.59 -22.22
C LEU A 29 -7.45 9.72 -20.75
N TRP A 30 -8.38 10.11 -19.88
CA TRP A 30 -8.14 10.26 -18.44
C TRP A 30 -7.84 8.92 -17.77
N SER A 31 -8.63 7.88 -18.06
CA SER A 31 -8.38 6.53 -17.53
C SER A 31 -7.04 5.97 -17.97
N GLY A 32 -6.67 6.16 -19.24
CA GLY A 32 -5.35 5.78 -19.75
C GLY A 32 -4.21 6.54 -19.08
N ALA A 33 -4.37 7.86 -18.93
CA ALA A 33 -3.39 8.70 -18.23
C ALA A 33 -3.23 8.29 -16.75
N TYR A 34 -4.33 7.99 -16.06
CA TYR A 34 -4.30 7.51 -14.67
C TYR A 34 -3.57 6.16 -14.57
N ALA A 35 -3.88 5.19 -15.41
CA ALA A 35 -3.18 3.91 -15.43
C ALA A 35 -1.67 4.07 -15.70
N ALA A 36 -1.29 5.02 -16.57
CA ALA A 36 0.12 5.31 -16.84
C ALA A 36 0.87 5.91 -15.63
N THR A 37 0.17 6.49 -14.65
CA THR A 37 0.81 6.98 -13.42
C THR A 37 1.48 5.87 -12.62
N ASP A 38 0.97 4.64 -12.70
CA ASP A 38 1.55 3.48 -12.00
C ASP A 38 2.93 3.10 -12.54
N LEU A 39 3.28 3.51 -13.76
CA LEU A 39 4.62 3.29 -14.33
C LEU A 39 5.67 4.24 -13.73
N ILE A 40 5.25 5.40 -13.23
CA ILE A 40 6.13 6.49 -12.78
C ILE A 40 6.10 6.62 -11.25
N GLN A 41 4.94 6.39 -10.65
CA GLN A 41 4.70 6.61 -9.24
C GLN A 41 5.17 5.42 -8.41
N ASP A 42 6.35 5.54 -7.79
CA ASP A 42 6.79 4.60 -6.75
C ASP A 42 5.99 4.84 -5.46
N ARG A 43 4.84 4.17 -5.35
CA ARG A 43 3.96 4.19 -4.16
C ARG A 43 4.63 3.55 -2.94
N THR A 44 5.72 2.81 -3.11
CA THR A 44 6.42 2.10 -2.01
C THR A 44 7.63 2.86 -1.49
N LYS A 45 8.02 3.97 -2.12
CA LYS A 45 9.24 4.74 -1.81
C LYS A 45 9.46 4.94 -0.31
N TYR A 46 8.47 5.53 0.36
CA TYR A 46 8.59 5.85 1.80
C TYR A 46 8.54 4.61 2.70
N ILE A 47 7.81 3.56 2.31
CA ILE A 47 7.80 2.28 3.04
C ILE A 47 9.21 1.70 3.01
N ARG A 48 9.84 1.61 1.83
CA ARG A 48 11.22 1.12 1.69
C ARG A 48 12.21 1.97 2.46
N MET A 49 12.08 3.30 2.42
CA MET A 49 12.97 4.20 3.16
C MET A 49 12.88 3.97 4.68
N ARG A 50 11.68 3.78 5.23
CA ARG A 50 11.47 3.48 6.66
C ARG A 50 12.06 2.13 7.04
N THR A 51 11.79 1.10 6.23
CA THR A 51 12.34 -0.24 6.42
C THR A 51 13.87 -0.22 6.37
N GLN A 52 14.46 0.51 5.42
CA GLN A 52 15.92 0.67 5.34
C GLN A 52 16.49 1.41 6.55
N GLY A 53 15.81 2.44 7.06
CA GLY A 53 16.19 3.13 8.30
C GLY A 53 16.24 2.16 9.48
N LEU A 54 15.16 1.40 9.69
CA LEU A 54 15.07 0.41 10.77
C LEU A 54 16.23 -0.61 10.72
N TYR A 55 16.54 -1.15 9.54
CA TYR A 55 17.64 -2.11 9.38
C TYR A 55 19.02 -1.48 9.57
N ARG A 56 19.21 -0.20 9.20
CA ARG A 56 20.48 0.51 9.46
C ARG A 56 20.73 0.65 10.96
N ASP A 57 19.68 0.89 11.74
CA ASP A 57 19.78 1.01 13.19
C ASP A 57 20.01 -0.37 13.84
N ASP A 58 19.30 -1.40 13.38
CA ASP A 58 19.47 -2.78 13.85
C ASP A 58 20.91 -3.29 13.65
N VAL A 59 21.52 -3.06 12.47
CA VAL A 59 22.90 -3.48 12.20
C VAL A 59 23.92 -2.81 13.13
N LYS A 60 23.64 -1.58 13.58
CA LYS A 60 24.51 -0.83 14.50
C LYS A 60 24.30 -1.22 15.97
N ALA A 61 23.21 -1.91 16.30
CA ALA A 61 22.92 -2.27 17.68
C ALA A 61 23.94 -3.28 18.22
N LYS A 62 24.47 -3.02 19.43
CA LYS A 62 25.42 -3.92 20.11
C LYS A 62 24.81 -5.28 20.45
N VAL A 63 23.50 -5.30 20.74
CA VAL A 63 22.73 -6.53 21.02
C VAL A 63 21.58 -6.58 20.01
N ARG A 64 21.55 -7.64 19.20
CA ARG A 64 20.57 -7.81 18.10
C ARG A 64 19.65 -9.00 18.29
N GLN A 65 20.03 -9.94 19.15
CA GLN A 65 19.26 -11.14 19.43
C GLN A 65 18.56 -10.97 20.78
N SER A 66 17.24 -11.17 20.81
CA SER A 66 16.43 -10.95 22.02
C SER A 66 16.91 -11.78 23.21
N HIS A 67 17.33 -13.03 22.99
CA HIS A 67 17.86 -13.89 24.07
C HIS A 67 19.21 -13.43 24.63
N ASN A 68 19.87 -12.43 24.03
CA ASN A 68 21.07 -11.79 24.56
C ASN A 68 20.77 -10.48 25.30
N ASN A 69 19.52 -10.02 25.34
CA ASN A 69 19.11 -8.82 26.07
C ASN A 69 19.18 -9.07 27.59
N ALA A 70 20.01 -8.29 28.29
CA ALA A 70 20.22 -8.42 29.74
C ALA A 70 18.93 -8.22 30.56
N ALA A 71 18.09 -7.25 30.21
CA ALA A 71 16.84 -7.00 30.92
C ALA A 71 15.84 -8.15 30.70
N LEU A 72 15.83 -8.75 29.51
CA LEU A 72 14.99 -9.92 29.23
C LEU A 72 15.44 -11.13 30.05
N LYS A 73 16.75 -11.39 30.11
CA LYS A 73 17.31 -12.46 30.95
C LYS A 73 16.95 -12.26 32.41
N ASP A 74 17.14 -11.06 32.94
CA ASP A 74 16.85 -10.74 34.35
C ASP A 74 15.37 -10.96 34.69
N MET A 75 14.45 -10.57 33.80
CA MET A 75 13.01 -10.79 33.96
C MET A 75 12.67 -12.29 34.04
N TYR A 76 13.27 -13.12 33.19
CA TYR A 76 13.07 -14.57 33.27
C TYR A 76 13.72 -15.15 34.55
N ASP A 77 14.97 -14.82 34.83
CA ASP A 77 15.72 -15.38 35.96
C ASP A 77 15.07 -15.07 37.32
N ARG A 78 14.48 -13.88 37.48
CA ARG A 78 13.92 -13.41 38.76
C ARG A 78 12.40 -13.55 38.89
N PHE A 79 11.68 -13.67 37.77
CA PHE A 79 10.22 -13.62 37.78
C PHE A 79 9.59 -14.72 36.92
N ALA A 80 9.72 -14.65 35.59
CA ALA A 80 8.96 -15.54 34.69
C ALA A 80 9.50 -16.98 34.62
N GLY A 81 10.68 -17.23 35.20
CA GLY A 81 11.36 -18.53 35.19
C GLY A 81 11.94 -18.85 33.82
N LYS A 82 11.21 -19.61 33.01
CA LYS A 82 11.67 -20.09 31.70
C LYS A 82 10.64 -19.81 30.60
N PRO A 83 11.07 -19.64 29.33
CA PRO A 83 10.17 -19.65 28.20
C PRO A 83 9.30 -20.90 28.18
N LEU A 84 8.03 -20.77 27.80
CA LEU A 84 7.05 -21.86 27.79
C LEU A 84 6.81 -22.53 29.17
N GLY A 85 7.17 -21.85 30.27
CA GLY A 85 6.80 -22.27 31.62
C GLY A 85 5.34 -21.92 31.97
N PRO A 86 4.77 -22.48 33.05
CA PRO A 86 3.38 -22.22 33.43
C PRO A 86 3.05 -20.73 33.61
N LEU A 87 3.93 -19.97 34.27
CA LEU A 87 3.76 -18.53 34.45
C LEU A 87 3.89 -17.74 33.13
N ALA A 88 4.76 -18.18 32.23
CA ALA A 88 4.90 -17.56 30.91
C ALA A 88 3.70 -17.85 30.00
N GLU A 89 3.12 -19.05 30.09
CA GLU A 89 1.88 -19.43 29.42
C GLU A 89 0.71 -18.54 29.89
N GLU A 90 0.57 -18.37 31.21
CA GLU A 90 -0.49 -17.58 31.81
C GLU A 90 -0.41 -16.09 31.44
N LEU A 91 0.81 -15.52 31.42
CA LEU A 91 0.99 -14.08 31.24
C LEU A 91 1.22 -13.65 29.79
N PHE A 92 1.90 -14.46 28.98
CA PHE A 92 2.40 -14.03 27.67
C PHE A 92 1.77 -14.77 26.49
N HIS A 93 1.05 -15.87 26.72
CA HIS A 93 0.38 -16.60 25.65
C HIS A 93 -1.11 -16.27 25.59
N THR A 94 -1.73 -16.62 24.47
CA THR A 94 -3.16 -16.42 24.23
C THR A 94 -3.71 -17.52 23.33
N ALA A 95 -5.02 -17.66 23.30
CA ALA A 95 -5.72 -18.63 22.46
C ALA A 95 -6.48 -17.92 21.33
N TYR A 96 -6.54 -18.57 20.18
CA TYR A 96 -7.35 -18.11 19.05
C TYR A 96 -8.67 -18.88 18.99
N ILE A 97 -9.73 -18.21 18.53
CA ILE A 97 -11.05 -18.81 18.33
C ILE A 97 -11.33 -18.83 16.83
N ASP A 98 -11.81 -19.96 16.32
CA ASP A 98 -12.28 -20.06 14.94
C ASP A 98 -13.55 -19.21 14.75
N ARG A 99 -13.41 -18.14 13.95
CA ARG A 99 -14.50 -17.20 13.66
C ARG A 99 -15.22 -17.48 12.35
N THR A 100 -14.85 -18.53 11.61
CA THR A 100 -15.49 -18.87 10.33
C THR A 100 -16.90 -19.44 10.51
N LYS A 101 -17.25 -19.85 11.73
CA LYS A 101 -18.56 -20.40 12.11
C LYS A 101 -19.44 -19.40 12.87
N LEU A 102 -19.00 -18.14 13.01
CA LEU A 102 -19.82 -17.07 13.55
C LEU A 102 -20.67 -16.49 12.42
N GLY A 103 -21.75 -17.22 12.11
CA GLY A 103 -22.88 -16.72 11.32
C GLY A 103 -23.89 -16.01 12.21
#